data_AF-A0A3R7W5S6-F1
#
_entry.id   AF-A0A3R7W5S6-F1
#
_cell.length_a   1.000
_cell.length_b   1.000
_cell.length_c   1.000
_cell.angle_alpha   90.00
_cell.angle_beta   90.00
_cell.angle_gamma   90.00
#
_symmetry.space_group_name_H-M   'P 1'
#
loop_
_entity.id
_entity.type
_entity.pdbx_description
1 polymer ?
#
loop_
_entity_poly.entity_id
_entity_poly.type
_entity_poly.pdbx_seq_one_letter_code
_entity_poly.pdbx_strand_id
1 'polypeptide(L)'
;MSADSSPDPSQPESKQINLQQVAGQFMAGLQRHFDMLAFNIASGDAVTETAYDQQCALPRIMPVAPAHQNFEQMQAYARDLLVRQVVGDSLNLAVTAMNHAHFFLALIQSSGAGRHPTAEQQKLAQNAQKDFVPLQLDKKFNVLEKKFGIICELEDSVTSLGFMLQALLQHKGQVQAVHANDSGELVLELKALKISHREKGEQPPKGRLADIQKVFREGEYIHLSSAELQLVFVMIAAFADALFKSVVQYARTNRDGS
;
A
#
# COMPACT_ATOMS: atom_id res chain seq x y z
N MET A 1 21.94 53.20 -8.30
CA MET A 1 20.58 52.72 -8.61
C MET A 1 20.70 51.26 -9.02
N SER A 2 20.49 50.38 -8.06
CA SER A 2 20.58 48.93 -8.25
C SER A 2 19.20 48.44 -8.69
N ALA A 3 19.11 47.88 -9.89
CA ALA A 3 17.88 47.30 -10.39
C ALA A 3 17.70 45.91 -9.77
N ASP A 4 16.75 45.86 -8.85
CA ASP A 4 16.17 44.63 -8.29
C ASP A 4 15.62 43.78 -9.44
N SER A 5 16.15 42.56 -9.60
CA SER A 5 15.61 41.59 -10.55
C SER A 5 14.67 40.67 -9.79
N SER A 6 13.41 41.08 -9.67
CA SER A 6 12.35 40.19 -9.20
C SER A 6 12.11 39.09 -10.26
N PRO A 7 11.97 37.82 -9.86
CA PRO A 7 11.72 36.73 -10.79
C PRO A 7 10.34 36.84 -11.45
N ASP A 8 10.29 36.56 -12.75
CA ASP A 8 9.11 36.63 -13.61
C ASP A 8 8.08 35.55 -13.23
N PRO A 9 6.83 35.92 -12.84
CA PRO A 9 5.79 34.98 -12.41
C PRO A 9 5.18 34.13 -13.54
N SER A 10 5.65 34.26 -14.79
CA SER A 10 5.13 33.54 -15.95
C SER A 10 5.85 32.23 -16.29
N GLN A 11 6.95 31.90 -15.60
CA GLN A 11 7.57 30.58 -15.75
C GLN A 11 6.91 29.59 -14.78
N PRO A 12 6.35 28.46 -15.26
CA PRO A 12 6.00 27.37 -14.35
C PRO A 12 7.30 26.95 -13.67
N GLU A 13 7.43 27.25 -12.37
CA GLU A 13 8.48 26.67 -11.56
C GLU A 13 8.41 25.16 -11.80
N SER A 14 9.44 24.63 -12.45
CA SER A 14 9.58 23.19 -12.61
C SER A 14 9.67 22.63 -11.19
N LYS A 15 8.53 22.21 -10.63
CA LYS A 15 8.45 21.66 -9.28
C LYS A 15 9.43 20.50 -9.23
N GLN A 16 10.55 20.72 -8.56
CA GLN A 16 11.60 19.73 -8.45
C GLN A 16 11.07 18.60 -7.59
N ILE A 17 10.75 17.47 -8.23
CA ILE A 17 10.23 16.31 -7.52
C ILE A 17 11.42 15.64 -6.82
N ASN A 18 11.41 15.62 -5.49
CA ASN A 18 12.45 15.02 -4.66
C ASN A 18 11.98 13.67 -4.11
N LEU A 19 12.74 12.59 -4.37
CA LEU A 19 12.38 11.23 -3.94
C LEU A 19 12.22 11.12 -2.42
N GLN A 20 13.04 11.80 -1.63
CA GLN A 20 12.91 11.78 -0.16
C GLN A 20 11.62 12.47 0.30
N GLN A 21 11.25 13.59 -0.35
CA GLN A 21 10.00 14.28 -0.06
C GLN A 21 8.79 13.42 -0.43
N VAL A 22 8.82 12.77 -1.60
CA VAL A 22 7.76 11.86 -2.05
C VAL A 22 7.64 10.65 -1.14
N ALA A 23 8.76 10.02 -0.76
CA ALA A 23 8.77 8.91 0.19
C ALA A 23 8.22 9.35 1.56
N GLY A 24 8.61 10.53 2.06
CA GLY A 24 8.10 11.07 3.31
C GLY A 24 6.59 11.34 3.28
N GLN A 25 6.09 11.94 2.19
CA GLN A 25 4.65 12.17 1.99
C GLN A 25 3.87 10.85 1.88
N PHE A 26 4.43 9.87 1.17
CA PHE A 26 3.85 8.54 1.06
C PHE A 26 3.73 7.87 2.44
N MET A 27 4.81 7.86 3.23
CA MET A 27 4.81 7.25 4.56
C MET A 27 3.85 7.96 5.52
N ALA A 28 3.75 9.29 5.45
CA ALA A 28 2.76 10.04 6.21
C ALA A 28 1.31 9.69 5.80
N GLY A 29 1.07 9.44 4.51
CA GLY A 29 -0.22 8.95 4.02
C GLY A 29 -0.54 7.55 4.56
N LEU A 30 0.42 6.62 4.44
CA LEU A 30 0.29 5.26 4.96
C LEU A 30 -0.01 5.24 6.46
N GLN A 31 0.67 6.06 7.26
CA GLN A 31 0.41 6.18 8.69
C GLN A 31 -1.04 6.59 8.98
N ARG A 32 -1.62 7.50 8.20
CA ARG A 32 -3.03 7.88 8.38
C ARG A 32 -3.98 6.71 8.12
N HIS A 33 -3.73 5.89 7.10
CA HIS A 33 -4.52 4.68 6.86
C HIS A 33 -4.38 3.68 8.03
N PHE A 34 -3.17 3.51 8.56
CA PHE A 34 -2.92 2.69 9.74
C PHE A 34 -3.70 3.19 10.98
N ASP A 35 -3.62 4.49 11.27
CA ASP A 35 -4.31 5.11 12.41
C ASP A 35 -5.83 5.03 12.27
N MET A 36 -6.34 5.23 11.05
CA MET A 36 -7.77 5.10 10.75
C MET A 36 -8.26 3.65 10.96
N LEU A 37 -7.48 2.66 10.53
CA LEU A 37 -7.79 1.25 10.81
C LEU A 37 -7.80 0.98 12.32
N ALA A 38 -6.80 1.44 13.05
CA ALA A 38 -6.73 1.25 14.50
C ALA A 38 -7.94 1.88 15.21
N PHE A 39 -8.35 3.09 14.80
CA PHE A 39 -9.55 3.74 15.31
C PHE A 39 -10.82 2.96 14.99
N ASN A 40 -10.97 2.45 13.76
CA ASN A 40 -12.15 1.68 13.37
C ASN A 40 -12.25 0.34 14.13
N ILE A 41 -11.12 -0.35 14.34
CA ILE A 41 -11.07 -1.56 15.16
C ILE A 41 -11.49 -1.24 16.59
N ALA A 42 -10.85 -0.26 17.22
CA ALA A 42 -11.14 0.11 18.61
C ALA A 42 -12.60 0.57 18.78
N SER A 43 -13.13 1.32 17.80
CA SER A 43 -14.53 1.75 17.81
C SER A 43 -15.47 0.55 17.71
N GLY A 44 -15.20 -0.38 16.79
CA GLY A 44 -15.98 -1.61 16.60
C GLY A 44 -16.00 -2.51 17.83
N ASP A 45 -14.85 -2.65 18.51
CA ASP A 45 -14.71 -3.43 19.74
C ASP A 45 -15.46 -2.81 20.93
N ALA A 46 -15.67 -1.49 20.91
CA ALA A 46 -16.35 -0.74 21.97
C ALA A 46 -17.88 -0.62 21.76
N VAL A 47 -18.42 -0.93 20.58
CA VAL A 47 -19.86 -0.80 20.31
C VAL A 47 -20.63 -1.85 21.11
N THR A 48 -21.76 -1.42 21.69
CA THR A 48 -22.72 -2.31 22.36
C THR A 48 -24.03 -2.36 21.57
N GLU A 49 -24.77 -3.46 21.70
CA GLU A 49 -26.11 -3.62 21.09
C GLU A 49 -27.05 -2.47 21.49
N THR A 50 -27.08 -2.09 22.77
CA THR A 50 -27.87 -0.96 23.26
C THR A 50 -27.53 0.36 22.55
N ALA A 51 -26.24 0.64 22.35
CA ALA A 51 -25.81 1.85 21.66
C ALA A 51 -26.20 1.82 20.17
N TYR A 52 -26.10 0.66 19.53
CA TYR A 52 -26.55 0.46 18.14
C TYR A 52 -28.06 0.71 18.00
N ASP A 53 -28.88 0.10 18.84
CA ASP A 53 -30.34 0.24 18.81
C ASP A 53 -30.77 1.69 19.03
N GLN A 54 -30.12 2.39 19.97
CA GLN A 54 -30.35 3.82 20.20
C GLN A 54 -30.06 4.66 18.95
N GLN A 55 -28.96 4.38 18.24
CA GLN A 55 -28.60 5.08 17.00
C GLN A 55 -29.61 4.79 15.88
N CYS A 56 -30.03 3.53 15.72
CA CYS A 56 -31.07 3.15 14.76
C CYS A 56 -32.41 3.83 15.03
N ALA A 57 -32.72 4.12 16.30
CA ALA A 57 -33.95 4.78 16.70
C ALA A 57 -33.92 6.32 16.59
N LEU A 58 -32.75 6.97 16.47
CA LEU A 58 -32.64 8.44 16.43
C LEU A 58 -33.52 9.12 15.37
N PRO A 59 -33.58 8.62 14.13
CA PRO A 59 -34.43 9.24 13.10
C PRO A 59 -35.93 9.06 13.34
N ARG A 60 -36.33 8.19 14.30
CA ARG A 60 -37.72 7.80 14.62
C ARG A 60 -38.49 7.14 13.47
N ILE A 61 -37.81 6.85 12.37
CA ILE A 61 -38.32 6.11 11.23
C ILE A 61 -37.17 5.28 10.65
N MET A 62 -37.45 4.02 10.38
CA MET A 62 -36.53 3.17 9.63
C MET A 62 -36.89 3.24 8.14
N PRO A 63 -35.91 3.34 7.21
CA PRO A 63 -36.18 3.32 5.79
C PRO A 63 -36.94 2.05 5.34
N VAL A 64 -36.54 0.89 5.85
CA VAL A 64 -37.17 -0.42 5.58
C VAL A 64 -37.13 -1.28 6.85
N ALA A 65 -38.06 -1.08 7.78
CA ALA A 65 -38.06 -1.77 9.08
C ALA A 65 -38.00 -3.31 9.00
N PRO A 66 -38.69 -4.00 8.07
CA PRO A 66 -38.62 -5.47 7.98
C PRO A 66 -37.24 -6.02 7.56
N ALA A 67 -36.38 -5.18 6.99
CA ALA A 67 -35.03 -5.55 6.56
C ALA A 67 -33.95 -5.12 7.57
N HIS A 68 -34.33 -4.66 8.76
CA HIS A 68 -33.39 -4.28 9.81
C HIS A 68 -32.53 -5.48 10.22
N GLN A 69 -31.22 -5.29 10.20
CA GLN A 69 -30.26 -6.26 10.70
C GLN A 69 -30.03 -6.04 12.19
N ASN A 70 -29.90 -7.12 12.96
CA ASN A 70 -29.56 -6.99 14.37
C ASN A 70 -28.08 -6.59 14.56
N PHE A 71 -27.70 -6.34 15.81
CA PHE A 71 -26.35 -5.91 16.16
C PHE A 71 -25.26 -6.88 15.65
N GLU A 72 -25.41 -8.19 15.88
CA GLU A 72 -24.42 -9.20 15.47
C GLU A 72 -24.24 -9.25 13.94
N GLN A 73 -25.35 -9.24 13.19
CA GLN A 73 -25.33 -9.20 11.74
C GLN A 73 -24.64 -7.94 11.22
N MET A 74 -24.93 -6.80 11.84
CA MET A 74 -24.34 -5.53 11.43
C MET A 74 -22.86 -5.43 11.79
N GLN A 75 -22.45 -5.96 12.94
CA GLN A 75 -21.06 -6.04 13.35
C GLN A 75 -20.25 -6.93 12.39
N ALA A 76 -20.78 -8.10 12.02
CA ALA A 76 -20.15 -8.98 11.04
C ALA A 76 -20.02 -8.32 9.66
N TYR A 77 -21.07 -7.62 9.20
CA TYR A 77 -21.02 -6.90 7.93
C TYR A 77 -20.03 -5.73 7.95
N ALA A 78 -20.00 -4.95 9.02
CA ALA A 78 -19.03 -3.87 9.19
C ALA A 78 -17.58 -4.41 9.19
N ARG A 79 -17.35 -5.58 9.79
CA ARG A 79 -16.05 -6.26 9.75
C ARG A 79 -15.64 -6.65 8.33
N ASP A 80 -16.55 -7.21 7.53
CA ASP A 80 -16.29 -7.55 6.12
C ASP A 80 -15.95 -6.30 5.29
N LEU A 81 -16.71 -5.21 5.46
CA LEU A 81 -16.41 -3.94 4.80
C LEU A 81 -15.03 -3.39 5.18
N LEU A 82 -14.64 -3.49 6.45
CA LEU A 82 -13.33 -3.05 6.92
C LEU A 82 -12.19 -3.85 6.28
N VAL A 83 -12.34 -5.17 6.14
CA VAL A 83 -11.34 -6.02 5.47
C VAL A 83 -11.20 -5.60 4.00
N ARG A 84 -12.31 -5.41 3.28
CA ARG A 84 -12.32 -4.94 1.89
C ARG A 84 -11.61 -3.59 1.74
N GLN A 85 -11.91 -2.66 2.64
CA GLN A 85 -11.29 -1.34 2.64
C GLN A 85 -9.78 -1.44 2.84
N VAL A 86 -9.31 -2.18 3.85
CA VAL A 86 -7.87 -2.30 4.14
C VAL A 86 -7.12 -2.94 2.97
N VAL A 87 -7.65 -4.02 2.38
CA VAL A 87 -7.03 -4.67 1.23
C VAL A 87 -7.01 -3.72 0.01
N GLY A 88 -8.11 -3.03 -0.26
CA GLY A 88 -8.20 -2.06 -1.36
C GLY A 88 -7.27 -0.86 -1.20
N ASP A 89 -7.24 -0.25 -0.02
CA ASP A 89 -6.35 0.86 0.31
C ASP A 89 -4.88 0.43 0.19
N SER A 90 -4.54 -0.78 0.64
CA SER A 90 -3.18 -1.34 0.57
C SER A 90 -2.71 -1.53 -0.87
N LEU A 91 -3.58 -2.04 -1.76
CA LEU A 91 -3.29 -2.14 -3.20
C LEU A 91 -3.10 -0.77 -3.85
N ASN A 92 -3.97 0.19 -3.51
CA ASN A 92 -3.85 1.56 -4.02
C ASN A 92 -2.53 2.21 -3.57
N LEU A 93 -2.13 2.01 -2.32
CA LEU A 93 -0.84 2.47 -1.80
C LEU A 93 0.33 1.80 -2.51
N ALA A 94 0.29 0.47 -2.72
CA ALA A 94 1.33 -0.24 -3.47
C ALA A 94 1.49 0.33 -4.89
N VAL A 95 0.38 0.46 -5.63
CA VAL A 95 0.36 1.04 -6.98
C VAL A 95 0.86 2.47 -6.99
N THR A 96 0.51 3.28 -5.98
CA THR A 96 1.00 4.65 -5.83
C THR A 96 2.52 4.68 -5.64
N ALA A 97 3.07 3.81 -4.79
CA ALA A 97 4.52 3.69 -4.61
C ALA A 97 5.22 3.28 -5.93
N MET A 98 4.67 2.31 -6.66
CA MET A 98 5.17 1.88 -7.96
C MET A 98 5.14 3.01 -8.99
N ASN A 99 4.05 3.78 -9.04
CA ASN A 99 3.91 4.90 -9.97
C ASN A 99 4.94 6.01 -9.66
N HIS A 100 5.17 6.32 -8.38
CA HIS A 100 6.22 7.25 -7.99
C HIS A 100 7.60 6.72 -8.37
N ALA A 101 7.92 5.47 -8.01
CA ALA A 101 9.20 4.85 -8.32
C ALA A 101 9.49 4.84 -9.82
N HIS A 102 8.53 4.40 -10.64
CA HIS A 102 8.66 4.38 -12.09
C HIS A 102 8.94 5.76 -12.67
N PHE A 103 8.23 6.80 -12.22
CA PHE A 103 8.46 8.16 -12.70
C PHE A 103 9.88 8.64 -12.42
N PHE A 104 10.41 8.38 -11.21
CA PHE A 104 11.80 8.71 -10.87
C PHE A 104 12.81 7.93 -11.69
N LEU A 105 12.58 6.64 -11.93
CA LEU A 105 13.44 5.80 -12.76
C LEU A 105 13.47 6.30 -14.21
N ALA A 106 12.32 6.68 -14.76
CA ALA A 106 12.21 7.27 -16.10
C ALA A 106 12.92 8.63 -16.19
N LEU A 107 12.87 9.45 -15.14
CA LEU A 107 13.64 10.69 -15.06
C LEU A 107 15.15 10.39 -15.04
N ILE A 108 15.62 9.50 -14.18
CA ILE A 108 17.04 9.13 -14.09
C ILE A 108 17.54 8.58 -15.44
N GLN A 109 16.76 7.72 -16.09
CA GLN A 109 17.10 7.15 -17.40
C GLN A 109 17.18 8.21 -18.51
N SER A 110 16.35 9.25 -18.47
CA SER A 110 16.31 10.28 -19.51
C SER A 110 17.32 11.42 -19.29
N SER A 111 17.59 11.81 -18.05
CA SER A 111 18.48 12.93 -17.73
C SER A 111 19.87 12.54 -17.22
N GLY A 112 20.06 11.30 -16.79
CA GLY A 112 21.21 10.88 -15.99
C GLY A 112 21.03 11.27 -14.52
N ALA A 113 21.69 10.53 -13.64
CA ALA A 113 21.59 10.73 -12.20
C ALA A 113 22.26 12.04 -11.73
N GLY A 114 21.58 12.80 -10.87
CA GLY A 114 22.11 14.04 -10.29
C GLY A 114 22.14 15.24 -11.26
N ARG A 115 21.58 15.10 -12.46
CA ARG A 115 21.43 16.18 -13.43
C ARG A 115 20.00 16.73 -13.40
N HIS A 116 19.88 18.03 -13.69
CA HIS A 116 18.57 18.63 -13.89
C HIS A 116 18.04 18.22 -15.27
N PRO A 117 16.86 17.58 -15.34
CA PRO A 117 16.27 17.20 -16.61
C PRO A 117 15.91 18.45 -17.42
N THR A 118 16.20 18.44 -18.72
CA THR A 118 15.66 19.41 -19.66
C THR A 118 14.15 19.22 -19.83
N ALA A 119 13.44 20.22 -20.37
CA ALA A 119 12.02 20.10 -20.66
C ALA A 119 11.68 18.89 -21.56
N GLU A 120 12.56 18.58 -22.51
CA GLU A 120 12.41 17.40 -23.38
C GLU A 120 12.57 16.10 -22.60
N GLN A 121 13.58 15.99 -21.72
CA GLN A 121 13.79 14.80 -20.88
C GLN A 121 12.65 14.59 -19.89
N GLN A 122 12.14 15.68 -19.30
CA GLN A 122 10.96 15.61 -18.44
C GLN A 122 9.72 15.13 -19.22
N LYS A 123 9.52 15.59 -20.45
CA LYS A 123 8.44 15.13 -21.33
C LYS A 123 8.58 13.65 -21.69
N LEU A 124 9.80 13.15 -21.92
CA LEU A 124 10.07 11.72 -22.13
C LEU A 124 9.67 10.89 -20.91
N ALA A 125 10.06 11.31 -19.71
CA ALA A 125 9.68 10.64 -18.47
C ALA A 125 8.17 10.66 -18.22
N GLN A 126 7.50 11.79 -18.51
CA GLN A 126 6.05 11.91 -18.42
C GLN A 126 5.31 11.00 -19.41
N ASN A 127 5.79 10.88 -20.64
CA ASN A 127 5.21 9.97 -21.63
C ASN A 127 5.37 8.51 -21.18
N ALA A 128 6.57 8.12 -20.73
CA ALA A 128 6.78 6.78 -20.17
C ALA A 128 5.86 6.50 -18.97
N GLN A 129 5.65 7.50 -18.12
CA GLN A 129 4.72 7.38 -16.99
C GLN A 129 3.27 7.20 -17.45
N LYS A 130 2.84 7.94 -18.47
CA LYS A 130 1.48 7.84 -19.03
C LYS A 130 1.19 6.43 -19.54
N ASP A 131 2.20 5.77 -20.12
CA ASP A 131 2.09 4.39 -20.59
C ASP A 131 2.14 3.38 -19.43
N PHE A 132 2.88 3.68 -18.36
CA PHE A 132 3.03 2.80 -17.20
C PHE A 132 1.82 2.80 -16.25
N VAL A 133 1.20 3.96 -16.02
CA VAL A 133 0.09 4.12 -15.05
C VAL A 133 -1.08 3.15 -15.30
N PRO A 134 -1.60 2.96 -16.53
CA PRO A 134 -2.76 2.09 -16.78
C PRO A 134 -2.42 0.59 -16.82
N LEU A 135 -1.15 0.21 -16.73
CA LEU A 135 -0.75 -1.21 -16.75
C LEU A 135 -1.37 -1.99 -15.58
N GLN A 136 -1.68 -3.26 -15.83
CA GLN A 136 -2.03 -4.20 -14.76
C GLN A 136 -0.84 -4.43 -13.83
N LEU A 137 -1.12 -4.89 -12.61
CA LEU A 137 -0.14 -5.00 -11.53
C LEU A 137 1.08 -5.87 -11.93
N ASP A 138 0.83 -7.05 -12.49
CA ASP A 138 1.86 -7.96 -13.01
C ASP A 138 2.74 -7.27 -14.07
N LYS A 139 2.14 -6.49 -14.96
CA LYS A 139 2.86 -5.75 -16.00
C LYS A 139 3.69 -4.61 -15.42
N LYS A 140 3.25 -3.97 -14.33
CA LYS A 140 4.05 -2.95 -13.64
C LYS A 140 5.33 -3.55 -13.04
N PHE A 141 5.23 -4.69 -12.35
CA PHE A 141 6.40 -5.41 -11.83
C PHE A 141 7.37 -5.80 -12.94
N ASN A 142 6.85 -6.40 -14.00
CA ASN A 142 7.62 -6.75 -15.20
C ASN A 142 8.41 -5.56 -15.79
N VAL A 143 7.81 -4.37 -15.83
CA VAL A 143 8.52 -3.17 -16.33
C VAL A 143 9.62 -2.74 -15.36
N LEU A 144 9.36 -2.75 -14.05
CA LEU A 144 10.38 -2.40 -13.04
C LEU A 144 11.59 -3.33 -13.12
N GLU A 145 11.35 -4.63 -13.26
CA GLU A 145 12.40 -5.64 -13.38
C GLU A 145 13.13 -5.53 -14.72
N LYS A 146 12.42 -5.66 -15.85
CA LYS A 146 13.07 -5.80 -17.16
C LYS A 146 13.73 -4.51 -17.64
N LYS A 147 13.18 -3.34 -17.29
CA LYS A 147 13.66 -2.05 -17.78
C LYS A 147 14.69 -1.40 -16.85
N PHE A 148 14.58 -1.65 -15.54
CA PHE A 148 15.41 -0.98 -14.53
C PHE A 148 16.19 -1.94 -13.62
N GLY A 149 16.01 -3.26 -13.76
CA GLY A 149 16.70 -4.26 -12.94
C GLY A 149 16.21 -4.28 -11.49
N ILE A 150 15.02 -3.78 -11.19
CA ILE A 150 14.46 -3.71 -9.84
C ILE A 150 13.52 -4.88 -9.62
N ILE A 151 13.94 -5.82 -8.77
CA ILE A 151 13.14 -6.97 -8.33
C ILE A 151 12.43 -6.57 -7.02
N CYS A 152 11.11 -6.74 -6.97
CA CYS A 152 10.32 -6.43 -5.79
C CYS A 152 10.16 -7.68 -4.90
N GLU A 153 10.84 -7.72 -3.75
CA GLU A 153 10.78 -8.87 -2.84
C GLU A 153 9.37 -9.22 -2.35
N LEU A 154 8.46 -8.24 -2.29
CA LEU A 154 7.06 -8.41 -1.85
C LEU A 154 6.05 -8.43 -3.01
N GLU A 155 6.51 -8.68 -4.24
CA GLU A 155 5.65 -8.81 -5.42
C GLU A 155 4.54 -9.85 -5.21
N ASP A 156 4.89 -11.03 -4.70
CA ASP A 156 3.93 -12.11 -4.44
C ASP A 156 2.87 -11.68 -3.41
N SER A 157 3.25 -11.02 -2.32
CA SER A 157 2.31 -10.53 -1.31
C SER A 157 1.36 -9.46 -1.84
N VAL A 158 1.86 -8.52 -2.64
CA VAL A 158 1.02 -7.49 -3.26
C VAL A 158 0.08 -8.11 -4.30
N THR A 159 0.54 -9.12 -5.04
CA THR A 159 -0.29 -9.90 -5.96
C THR A 159 -1.38 -10.69 -5.22
N SER A 160 -1.04 -11.31 -4.09
CA SER A 160 -1.98 -12.00 -3.21
C SER A 160 -3.05 -11.05 -2.67
N LEU A 161 -2.72 -9.80 -2.33
CA LEU A 161 -3.75 -8.80 -1.99
C LEU A 161 -4.73 -8.56 -3.16
N GLY A 162 -4.24 -8.59 -4.41
CA GLY A 162 -5.07 -8.51 -5.61
C GLY A 162 -6.09 -9.65 -5.69
N PHE A 163 -5.62 -10.89 -5.51
CA PHE A 163 -6.50 -12.06 -5.45
C PHE A 163 -7.45 -12.04 -4.26
N MET A 164 -7.00 -11.55 -3.10
CA MET A 164 -7.87 -11.36 -1.94
C MET A 164 -9.00 -10.37 -2.25
N LEU A 165 -8.68 -9.23 -2.87
CA LEU A 165 -9.69 -8.24 -3.26
C LEU A 165 -10.70 -8.85 -4.25
N GLN A 166 -10.22 -9.62 -5.22
CA GLN A 166 -11.08 -10.32 -6.17
C GLN A 166 -12.03 -11.28 -5.45
N ALA A 167 -11.53 -12.12 -4.54
CA ALA A 167 -12.34 -13.04 -3.74
C ALA A 167 -13.39 -12.30 -2.90
N LEU A 168 -13.00 -11.21 -2.22
CA LEU A 168 -13.89 -10.40 -1.40
C LEU A 168 -15.01 -9.75 -2.22
N LEU A 169 -14.70 -9.22 -3.40
CA LEU A 169 -15.67 -8.51 -4.23
C LEU A 169 -16.56 -9.45 -5.05
N GLN A 170 -16.02 -10.54 -5.58
CA GLN A 170 -16.70 -11.38 -6.58
C GLN A 170 -17.22 -12.70 -5.99
N HIS A 171 -16.60 -13.19 -4.92
CA HIS A 171 -16.87 -14.51 -4.36
C HIS A 171 -17.26 -14.47 -2.88
N LYS A 172 -17.76 -13.32 -2.40
CA LYS A 172 -18.21 -13.10 -1.01
C LYS A 172 -17.12 -13.48 0.02
N GLY A 173 -15.85 -13.28 -0.36
CA GLY A 173 -14.69 -13.61 0.46
C GLY A 173 -14.22 -15.06 0.39
N GLN A 174 -14.90 -15.95 -0.34
CA GLN A 174 -14.45 -17.34 -0.48
C GLN A 174 -13.31 -17.46 -1.51
N VAL A 175 -12.21 -18.11 -1.12
CA VAL A 175 -11.09 -18.46 -2.00
C VAL A 175 -11.54 -19.52 -3.00
N GLN A 176 -11.16 -19.32 -4.26
CA GLN A 176 -11.49 -20.18 -5.39
C GLN A 176 -10.17 -20.63 -6.02
N ALA A 177 -10.20 -21.69 -6.83
CA ALA A 177 -9.01 -22.19 -7.53
C ALA A 177 -8.25 -21.09 -8.29
N VAL A 178 -8.94 -20.09 -8.86
CA VAL A 178 -8.31 -18.99 -9.61
C VAL A 178 -7.47 -18.03 -8.75
N HIS A 179 -7.67 -18.05 -7.43
CA HIS A 179 -6.92 -17.23 -6.47
C HIS A 179 -5.74 -18.00 -5.85
N ALA A 180 -5.70 -19.32 -6.03
CA ALA A 180 -4.77 -20.21 -5.37
C ALA A 180 -3.54 -20.47 -6.24
N ASN A 181 -2.41 -20.76 -5.60
CA ASN A 181 -1.21 -21.28 -6.25
C ASN A 181 -1.37 -22.77 -6.62
N ASP A 182 -0.31 -23.37 -7.17
CA ASP A 182 -0.29 -24.79 -7.57
C ASP A 182 -0.58 -25.77 -6.43
N SER A 183 -0.41 -25.35 -5.17
CA SER A 183 -0.73 -26.13 -3.97
C SER A 183 -2.19 -25.96 -3.49
N GLY A 184 -3.01 -25.16 -4.19
CA GLY A 184 -4.38 -24.86 -3.78
C GLY A 184 -4.46 -23.81 -2.65
N GLU A 185 -3.41 -23.00 -2.48
CA GLU A 185 -3.28 -22.03 -1.39
C GLU A 185 -3.16 -20.58 -1.90
N LEU A 186 -3.90 -19.66 -1.30
CA LEU A 186 -3.67 -18.23 -1.38
C LEU A 186 -2.84 -17.82 -0.15
N VAL A 187 -1.60 -17.37 -0.38
CA VAL A 187 -0.64 -17.06 0.69
C VAL A 187 -0.37 -15.56 0.73
N LEU A 188 -0.62 -14.95 1.87
CA LEU A 188 -0.25 -13.57 2.16
C LEU A 188 0.93 -13.57 3.14
N GLU A 189 2.10 -13.11 2.70
CA GLU A 189 3.22 -12.85 3.60
C GLU A 189 3.09 -11.44 4.21
N LEU A 190 3.12 -11.39 5.55
CA LEU A 190 3.06 -10.20 6.37
C LEU A 190 4.40 -9.99 7.08
N LYS A 191 4.71 -8.74 7.43
CA LYS A 191 5.92 -8.39 8.20
C LYS A 191 5.54 -8.09 9.65
N ALA A 192 6.02 -8.88 10.60
CA ALA A 192 5.77 -8.71 12.03
C ALA A 192 7.05 -8.50 12.84
N LEU A 193 6.98 -7.76 13.94
CA LEU A 193 8.13 -7.60 14.84
C LEU A 193 8.37 -8.89 15.62
N LYS A 194 9.52 -9.51 15.41
CA LYS A 194 10.01 -10.62 16.23
C LYS A 194 10.98 -10.08 17.28
N ILE A 195 10.58 -10.13 18.53
CA ILE A 195 11.42 -9.77 19.67
C ILE A 195 12.16 -11.03 20.11
N SER A 196 13.49 -11.03 19.99
CA SER A 196 14.31 -12.09 20.55
C SER A 196 14.57 -11.77 22.02
N HIS A 197 13.90 -12.45 22.94
CA HIS A 197 14.32 -12.45 24.34
C HIS A 197 15.60 -13.29 24.45
N ARG A 198 16.74 -12.65 24.79
CA ARG A 198 17.92 -13.37 25.26
C ARG A 198 17.92 -13.40 26.78
N GLU A 199 18.21 -14.57 27.32
CA GLU A 199 18.46 -14.78 28.74
C GLU A 199 19.63 -13.90 29.21
N LYS A 200 19.39 -13.15 30.30
CA LYS A 200 20.35 -12.43 31.16
C LYS A 200 21.46 -11.64 30.45
N GLY A 201 21.23 -10.34 30.26
CA GLY A 201 22.27 -9.34 30.01
C GLY A 201 21.68 -8.00 29.59
N GLU A 202 22.14 -6.91 30.20
CA GLU A 202 21.66 -5.51 30.13
C GLU A 202 21.73 -4.84 28.74
N GLN A 203 21.17 -5.45 27.71
CA GLN A 203 20.92 -4.78 26.43
C GLN A 203 19.41 -4.75 26.14
N PRO A 204 18.88 -3.61 25.65
CA PRO A 204 17.49 -3.55 25.25
C PRO A 204 17.22 -4.57 24.14
N PRO A 205 16.04 -5.22 24.14
CA PRO A 205 15.70 -6.21 23.14
C PRO A 205 15.84 -5.64 21.72
N LYS A 206 16.62 -6.30 20.87
CA LYS A 206 16.69 -5.98 19.44
C LYS A 206 15.54 -6.66 18.71
N GLY A 207 14.52 -5.89 18.35
CA GLY A 207 13.45 -6.35 17.49
C GLY A 207 13.90 -6.39 16.02
N ARG A 208 13.52 -7.45 15.29
CA ARG A 208 13.70 -7.54 13.83
C ARG A 208 12.35 -7.85 13.19
N LEU A 209 12.06 -7.25 12.04
CA LEU A 209 10.92 -7.69 11.23
C LEU A 209 11.19 -9.10 10.70
N ALA A 210 10.20 -9.96 10.87
CA ALA A 210 10.19 -11.33 10.39
C ALA A 210 8.91 -11.58 9.60
N ASP A 211 9.02 -12.54 8.70
CA ASP A 211 7.96 -12.88 7.78
C ASP A 211 7.02 -13.88 8.47
N ILE A 212 5.73 -13.60 8.41
CA ILE A 212 4.68 -14.51 8.85
C ILE A 212 3.74 -14.75 7.67
N GLN A 213 3.27 -15.98 7.52
CA GLN A 213 2.36 -16.34 6.44
C GLN A 213 0.95 -16.49 6.97
N LYS A 214 0.00 -15.86 6.27
CA LYS A 214 -1.42 -16.17 6.37
C LYS A 214 -1.81 -16.96 5.14
N VAL A 215 -2.26 -18.19 5.35
CA VAL A 215 -2.65 -19.11 4.29
C VAL A 215 -4.16 -19.27 4.29
N PHE A 216 -4.76 -19.22 3.10
CA PHE A 216 -6.16 -19.56 2.87
C PHE A 216 -6.21 -20.64 1.80
N ARG A 217 -6.90 -21.74 2.08
CA ARG A 217 -7.10 -22.83 1.13
C ARG A 217 -8.32 -22.59 0.27
N GLU A 218 -8.36 -23.23 -0.90
CA GLU A 218 -9.58 -23.23 -1.72
C GLU A 218 -10.82 -23.62 -0.89
N GLY A 219 -11.90 -22.86 -1.05
CA GLY A 219 -13.15 -23.02 -0.31
C GLY A 219 -13.18 -22.31 1.05
N GLU A 220 -12.05 -21.89 1.61
CA GLU A 220 -12.02 -21.10 2.85
C GLU A 220 -12.43 -19.65 2.61
N TYR A 221 -12.98 -19.01 3.65
CA TYR A 221 -13.30 -17.59 3.61
C TYR A 221 -12.13 -16.77 4.12
N ILE A 222 -11.84 -15.67 3.43
CA ILE A 222 -10.85 -14.69 3.85
C ILE A 222 -11.25 -14.14 5.21
N HIS A 223 -10.39 -14.40 6.19
CA HIS A 223 -10.49 -13.88 7.53
C HIS A 223 -9.13 -13.43 8.02
N LEU A 224 -9.03 -12.14 8.35
CA LEU A 224 -7.88 -11.55 8.99
C LEU A 224 -8.30 -11.09 10.39
N SER A 225 -7.46 -11.35 11.39
CA SER A 225 -7.54 -10.76 12.72
C SER A 225 -7.23 -9.26 12.66
N SER A 226 -7.56 -8.54 13.73
CA SER A 226 -7.23 -7.11 13.88
C SER A 226 -5.72 -6.85 13.72
N ALA A 227 -4.89 -7.70 14.31
CA ALA A 227 -3.44 -7.60 14.17
C ALA A 227 -3.00 -7.88 12.73
N GLU A 228 -3.50 -8.93 12.08
CA GLU A 228 -3.13 -9.24 10.68
C GLU A 228 -3.51 -8.10 9.73
N LEU A 229 -4.68 -7.44 9.91
CA LEU A 229 -5.04 -6.27 9.12
C LEU A 229 -4.05 -5.11 9.29
N GLN A 230 -3.60 -4.84 10.52
CA GLN A 230 -2.58 -3.81 10.77
C GLN A 230 -1.25 -4.19 10.12
N LEU A 231 -0.87 -5.46 10.16
CA LEU A 231 0.35 -5.96 9.54
C LEU A 231 0.30 -5.89 8.00
N VAL A 232 -0.88 -5.82 7.37
CA VAL A 232 -0.99 -5.53 5.93
C VAL A 232 -0.35 -4.16 5.62
N PHE A 233 -0.65 -3.12 6.40
CA PHE A 233 -0.01 -1.81 6.21
C PHE A 233 1.49 -1.83 6.51
N VAL A 234 1.93 -2.61 7.50
CA VAL A 234 3.38 -2.80 7.77
C VAL A 234 4.07 -3.47 6.57
N MET A 235 3.42 -4.45 5.94
CA MET A 235 3.91 -5.07 4.71
C MET A 235 3.99 -4.07 3.56
N ILE A 236 2.98 -3.21 3.35
CA ILE A 236 3.01 -2.16 2.33
C ILE A 236 4.12 -1.12 2.61
N ALA A 237 4.34 -0.77 3.88
CA ALA A 237 5.44 0.10 4.28
C ALA A 237 6.80 -0.51 3.93
N ALA A 238 7.00 -1.80 4.22
CA ALA A 238 8.22 -2.52 3.87
C ALA A 238 8.42 -2.60 2.34
N PHE A 239 7.34 -2.88 1.59
CA PHE A 239 7.35 -2.88 0.13
C PHE A 239 7.80 -1.53 -0.45
N ALA A 240 7.18 -0.44 0.00
CA ALA A 240 7.48 0.90 -0.51
C ALA A 240 8.90 1.35 -0.13
N ASP A 241 9.35 1.08 1.11
CA ASP A 241 10.70 1.40 1.56
C ASP A 241 11.77 0.66 0.73
N ALA A 242 11.59 -0.65 0.51
CA ALA A 242 12.49 -1.45 -0.32
C ALA A 242 12.52 -0.95 -1.78
N LEU A 243 11.35 -0.61 -2.33
CA LEU A 243 11.23 -0.06 -3.68
C LEU A 243 11.95 1.30 -3.81
N PHE A 244 11.73 2.24 -2.90
CA PHE A 244 12.39 3.55 -2.95
C PHE A 244 13.90 3.43 -2.73
N LYS A 245 14.37 2.53 -1.86
CA LYS A 245 15.81 2.21 -1.72
C LYS A 245 16.40 1.68 -3.04
N SER A 246 15.66 0.84 -3.76
CA SER A 246 16.08 0.33 -5.06
C SER A 246 16.20 1.45 -6.11
N VAL A 247 15.30 2.43 -6.10
CA VAL A 247 15.41 3.64 -6.95
C VAL A 247 16.67 4.45 -6.61
N VAL A 248 16.97 4.63 -5.31
CA VAL A 248 18.21 5.31 -4.88
C VAL A 248 19.45 4.57 -5.35
N GLN A 249 19.45 3.23 -5.26
CA GLN A 249 20.56 2.40 -5.72
C GLN A 249 20.73 2.50 -7.25
N TYR A 250 19.63 2.42 -8.00
CA TYR A 250 19.64 2.62 -9.46
C TYR A 250 20.24 3.97 -9.85
N ALA A 251 19.87 5.04 -9.12
CA ALA A 251 20.43 6.37 -9.34
C ALA A 251 21.95 6.41 -9.10
N ARG A 252 22.45 5.76 -8.03
CA ARG A 252 23.89 5.71 -7.72
C ARG A 252 24.67 4.99 -8.80
N THR A 253 24.23 3.80 -9.22
CA THR A 253 24.90 3.03 -10.28
C THR A 253 24.96 3.80 -11.60
N ASN A 254 23.91 4.54 -11.97
CA ASN A 254 23.92 5.36 -13.19
C ASN A 254 24.77 6.64 -13.06
N ARG A 255 25.07 7.09 -11.83
CA ARG A 255 25.98 8.21 -11.58
C ARG A 255 27.44 7.79 -11.73
N ASP A 256 27.79 6.62 -11.18
CA ASP A 256 29.17 6.13 -11.15
C ASP A 256 29.61 5.50 -12.48
N GLY A 257 28.66 5.15 -13.35
CA GLY A 257 28.90 4.65 -14.71
C GLY A 257 28.88 5.72 -15.82
N SER A 258 28.73 7.00 -15.47
CA SER A 258 28.76 8.17 -16.39
C SER A 258 30.04 8.97 -16.22
#